data_AF-A0A8B6Y3T1-F1
#
_entry.id   AF-A0A8B6Y3T1-F1
#
_cell.length_a   1.000
_cell.length_b   1.000
_cell.length_c   1.000
_cell.angle_alpha   90.00
_cell.angle_beta   90.00
_cell.angle_gamma   90.00
#
_symmetry.space_group_name_H-M   'P 1'
#
loop_
_entity.id
_entity.type
_entity.pdbx_description
1 polymer ?
#
loop_
_entity_poly.entity_id
_entity_poly.type
_entity_poly.pdbx_seq_one_letter_code
_entity_poly.pdbx_strand_id
1 'polypeptide(L)'
;MKKNLQSGEFLMKIRTFPLALSLFIKHCKNDDRHLLKDIYYQEDMFHYSGNVFVQDSFLENMLDARIKLLWKAKESFDRGGCLFSSQAIEESVKLLEFQSKLQDQLKKKFVNLSVTDTLYQLLNQGLNKQAEQLRKDFSIPDSRYWWTKIEVLGSTRDWDELERFSKSKKSPIGYEPFAEVCIKYGNSAEVEKYILKVPLEKRVKIYSKSGNFEKACEIAFETKSLDNLNFLSVKCASNKRILERINSYRSQLIQKQ
;
A
#
# COMPACT_ATOMS: atom_id res chain seq x y z
N MET A 1 31.70 18.50 34.14
CA MET A 1 30.37 19.06 34.43
C MET A 1 29.35 17.98 34.81
N LYS A 2 29.02 17.00 33.95
CA LYS A 2 28.05 15.91 34.26
C LYS A 2 28.37 15.11 35.54
N LYS A 3 29.65 14.85 35.85
CA LYS A 3 30.08 14.11 37.06
C LYS A 3 30.08 14.94 38.36
N ASN A 4 29.95 16.27 38.27
CA ASN A 4 30.19 17.19 39.39
C ASN A 4 28.95 18.03 39.73
N LEU A 5 27.81 17.83 39.06
CA LEU A 5 26.57 18.58 39.25
C LEU A 5 25.42 17.60 39.38
N GLN A 6 24.38 17.95 40.14
CA GLN A 6 23.13 17.18 40.13
C GLN A 6 22.47 17.25 38.75
N SER A 7 21.76 16.19 38.33
CA SER A 7 21.22 16.08 36.97
C SER A 7 20.38 17.29 36.55
N GLY A 8 19.52 17.81 37.44
CA GLY A 8 18.71 19.01 37.16
C GLY A 8 19.54 20.28 36.95
N GLU A 9 20.53 20.54 37.80
CA GLU A 9 21.42 21.72 37.70
C GLU A 9 22.29 21.67 36.44
N PHE A 10 22.77 20.48 36.08
CA PHE A 10 23.52 20.28 34.86
C PHE A 10 22.67 20.60 33.62
N LEU A 11 21.43 20.13 33.58
CA LEU A 11 20.50 20.38 32.47
C LEU A 11 20.14 21.87 32.37
N MET A 12 19.87 22.54 33.50
CA MET A 12 19.66 23.99 33.54
C MET A 12 20.86 24.81 33.06
N LYS A 13 22.08 24.31 33.23
CA LYS A 13 23.30 25.00 32.81
C LYS A 13 23.65 24.70 31.35
N ILE A 14 23.46 23.48 30.87
CA ILE A 14 23.82 23.13 29.48
C ILE A 14 22.85 23.75 28.47
N ARG A 15 21.58 23.98 28.84
CA ARG A 15 20.60 24.64 27.96
C ARG A 15 20.99 26.06 27.55
N THR A 16 21.81 26.75 28.35
CA THR A 16 22.31 28.10 27.98
C THR A 16 23.37 28.05 26.88
N PHE A 17 23.81 26.85 26.46
CA PHE A 17 24.82 26.63 25.42
C PHE A 17 24.26 25.71 24.32
N PRO A 18 23.59 26.25 23.27
CA PRO A 18 22.89 25.44 22.27
C PRO A 18 23.76 24.38 21.55
N LEU A 19 25.03 24.70 21.27
CA LEU A 19 25.97 23.75 20.67
C LEU A 19 26.37 22.62 21.64
N ALA A 20 26.58 22.94 22.92
CA ALA A 20 26.90 21.93 23.92
C ALA A 20 25.69 21.02 24.17
N LEU A 21 24.47 21.59 24.21
CA LEU A 21 23.23 20.83 24.31
C LEU A 21 23.04 19.89 23.12
N SER A 22 23.26 20.35 21.88
CA SER A 22 23.08 19.49 20.69
C SER A 22 24.10 18.34 20.65
N LEU A 23 25.36 18.59 21.00
CA LEU A 23 26.37 17.54 21.15
C LEU A 23 26.03 16.58 22.29
N PHE A 24 25.50 17.10 23.40
CA PHE A 24 25.09 16.27 24.53
C PHE A 24 23.88 15.38 24.22
N ILE A 25 22.88 15.91 23.51
CA ILE A 25 21.75 15.13 22.98
C ILE A 25 22.28 14.02 22.06
N LYS A 26 23.23 14.34 21.16
CA LYS A 26 23.84 13.34 20.26
C LYS A 26 24.53 12.22 21.04
N HIS A 27 25.24 12.54 22.11
CA HIS A 27 25.86 11.55 22.99
C HIS A 27 24.80 10.69 23.72
N CYS A 28 23.77 11.31 24.30
CA CYS A 28 22.71 10.60 25.03
C CYS A 28 21.90 9.65 24.13
N LYS A 29 21.75 9.96 22.83
CA LYS A 29 21.11 9.05 21.86
C LYS A 29 21.78 7.68 21.78
N ASN A 30 23.09 7.60 22.02
CA ASN A 30 23.85 6.36 21.96
C ASN A 30 24.00 5.69 23.34
N ASP A 31 24.19 6.50 24.38
CA ASP A 31 24.72 6.00 25.65
C ASP A 31 23.71 6.04 26.81
N ASP A 32 22.67 6.89 26.75
CA ASP A 32 21.77 7.12 27.89
C ASP A 32 20.36 7.56 27.45
N ARG A 33 19.50 6.58 27.19
CA ARG A 33 18.13 6.81 26.69
C ARG A 33 17.19 7.38 27.75
N HIS A 34 17.44 7.14 29.04
CA HIS A 34 16.63 7.72 30.11
C HIS A 34 16.88 9.22 30.18
N LEU A 35 18.15 9.62 30.26
CA LEU A 35 18.53 11.02 30.30
C LEU A 35 18.09 11.77 29.04
N LEU A 36 18.11 11.11 27.87
CA LEU A 36 17.58 11.67 26.64
C LEU A 36 16.11 12.08 26.76
N LYS A 37 15.25 11.26 27.39
CA LYS A 37 13.84 11.58 27.62
C LYS A 37 13.68 12.75 28.57
N ASP A 38 14.48 12.78 29.64
CA ASP A 38 14.45 13.89 30.61
C ASP A 38 14.81 15.22 29.95
N ILE A 39 15.84 15.24 29.10
CA ILE A 39 16.22 16.42 28.30
C ILE A 39 15.07 16.85 27.40
N TYR A 40 14.47 15.90 26.66
CA TYR A 40 13.39 16.23 25.74
C TYR A 40 12.15 16.75 26.46
N TYR A 41 11.88 16.28 27.66
CA TYR A 41 10.78 16.76 28.46
C TYR A 41 11.03 18.17 29.01
N GLN A 42 12.22 18.43 29.54
CA GLN A 42 12.57 19.73 30.13
C GLN A 42 12.66 20.87 29.11
N GLU A 43 13.05 20.56 27.87
CA GLU A 43 13.21 21.53 26.79
C GLU A 43 11.97 21.60 25.87
N ASP A 44 10.82 21.08 26.32
CA ASP A 44 9.55 21.02 25.56
C ASP A 44 9.70 20.43 24.14
N MET A 45 10.69 19.55 23.96
CA MET A 45 11.01 18.86 22.71
C MET A 45 10.12 17.63 22.53
N PHE A 46 8.80 17.84 22.64
CA PHE A 46 7.81 16.76 22.71
C PHE A 46 7.76 15.86 21.47
N HIS A 47 8.01 16.41 20.27
CA HIS A 47 8.17 15.62 19.04
C HIS A 47 9.29 14.57 19.19
N TYR A 48 10.43 14.96 19.76
CA TYR A 48 11.55 14.05 19.97
C TYR A 48 11.26 13.04 21.08
N SER A 49 10.59 13.46 22.16
CA SER A 49 10.11 12.56 23.21
C SER A 49 9.20 11.47 22.65
N GLY A 50 8.21 11.86 21.83
CA GLY A 50 7.30 10.94 21.14
C GLY A 50 8.07 9.91 20.30
N ASN A 51 9.04 10.37 19.49
CA ASN A 51 9.86 9.47 18.67
C ASN A 51 10.67 8.46 19.51
N VAL A 52 11.17 8.84 20.68
CA VAL A 52 11.87 7.89 21.57
C VAL A 52 10.92 6.81 22.05
N PHE A 53 9.70 7.18 22.49
CA PHE A 53 8.70 6.20 22.90
C PHE A 53 8.28 5.27 21.76
N VAL A 54 8.15 5.78 20.53
CA VAL A 54 7.90 4.94 19.35
C VAL A 54 9.03 3.94 19.17
N GLN A 55 10.29 4.39 19.19
CA GLN A 55 11.43 3.50 19.03
C GLN A 55 11.52 2.46 20.15
N ASP A 56 11.28 2.84 21.40
CA ASP A 56 11.20 1.89 22.53
C ASP A 56 10.13 0.83 22.30
N SER A 57 8.97 1.23 21.77
CA SER A 57 7.85 0.32 21.53
C SER A 57 8.23 -0.83 20.58
N PHE A 58 9.11 -0.59 19.60
CA PHE A 58 9.60 -1.63 18.69
C PHE A 58 10.62 -2.58 19.32
N LEU A 59 11.24 -2.20 20.44
CA LEU A 59 12.14 -3.06 21.20
C LEU A 59 11.39 -3.97 22.19
N GLU A 60 10.14 -3.66 22.50
CA GLU A 60 9.31 -4.48 23.39
C GLU A 60 8.85 -5.78 22.71
N ASN A 61 8.97 -6.89 23.44
CA ASN A 61 8.49 -8.20 23.00
C ASN A 61 7.02 -8.44 23.34
N MET A 62 6.52 -7.80 24.40
CA MET A 62 5.15 -7.97 24.87
C MET A 62 4.24 -6.91 24.26
N LEU A 63 3.14 -7.34 23.64
CA LEU A 63 2.22 -6.43 22.94
C LEU A 63 1.64 -5.36 23.89
N ASP A 64 1.25 -5.75 25.10
CA ASP A 64 0.72 -4.81 26.10
C ASP A 64 1.74 -3.75 26.52
N ALA A 65 3.01 -4.14 26.66
CA ALA A 65 4.09 -3.20 26.99
C ALA A 65 4.35 -2.23 25.83
N ARG A 66 4.35 -2.76 24.60
CA ARG A 66 4.45 -1.95 23.37
C ARG A 66 3.31 -0.94 23.27
N ILE A 67 2.06 -1.36 23.47
CA ILE A 67 0.88 -0.47 23.41
C ILE A 67 0.98 0.64 24.46
N LYS A 68 1.43 0.33 25.69
CA LYS A 68 1.65 1.35 26.73
C LYS A 68 2.68 2.40 26.31
N LEU A 69 3.75 2.02 25.63
CA LEU A 69 4.75 2.96 25.11
C LEU A 69 4.20 3.79 23.95
N LEU A 70 3.43 3.18 23.03
CA LEU A 70 2.75 3.91 21.97
C LEU A 70 1.81 4.97 22.55
N TRP A 71 1.03 4.68 23.59
CA TRP A 71 0.20 5.70 24.24
C TRP A 71 1.01 6.86 24.84
N LYS A 72 2.18 6.59 25.43
CA LYS A 72 3.10 7.64 25.89
C LYS A 72 3.66 8.47 24.71
N ALA A 73 3.91 7.83 23.57
CA ALA A 73 4.30 8.53 22.36
C ALA A 73 3.19 9.47 21.88
N LYS A 74 1.94 9.00 21.86
CA LYS A 74 0.77 9.82 21.51
C LYS A 74 0.64 11.02 22.43
N GLU A 75 0.70 10.81 23.75
CA GLU A 75 0.62 11.89 24.74
C GLU A 75 1.71 12.96 24.49
N SER A 76 2.94 12.53 24.18
CA SER A 76 4.01 13.44 23.81
C SER A 76 3.69 14.20 22.52
N PHE A 77 3.21 13.53 21.47
CA PHE A 77 2.83 14.20 20.23
C PHE A 77 1.66 15.17 20.40
N ASP A 78 0.67 14.85 21.24
CA ASP A 78 -0.44 15.75 21.58
C ASP A 78 0.07 17.01 22.26
N ARG A 79 0.93 16.88 23.27
CA ARG A 79 1.57 18.03 23.94
C ARG A 79 2.40 18.88 22.98
N GLY A 80 3.06 18.24 22.02
CA GLY A 80 3.86 18.91 20.99
C GLY A 80 3.07 19.45 19.80
N GLY A 81 1.73 19.39 19.80
CA GLY A 81 0.90 19.83 18.66
C GLY A 81 1.12 19.02 17.37
N CYS A 82 1.71 17.83 17.47
CA CYS A 82 2.05 16.96 16.34
C CYS A 82 0.84 16.09 15.95
N LEU A 83 -0.21 16.72 15.40
CA LEU A 83 -1.50 16.09 15.11
C LEU A 83 -1.39 14.81 14.26
N PHE A 84 -0.61 14.87 13.18
CA PHE A 84 -0.39 13.70 12.31
C PHE A 84 0.21 12.52 13.08
N SER A 85 1.29 12.76 13.83
CA SER A 85 1.96 11.70 14.59
C SER A 85 1.06 11.14 15.69
N SER A 86 0.30 11.99 16.37
CA SER A 86 -0.67 11.55 17.37
C SER A 86 -1.73 10.61 16.77
N GLN A 87 -2.33 11.01 15.64
CA GLN A 87 -3.32 10.20 14.94
C GLN A 87 -2.71 8.89 14.41
N ALA A 88 -1.52 8.94 13.83
CA ALA A 88 -0.84 7.74 13.32
C ALA A 88 -0.55 6.71 14.43
N ILE A 89 -0.22 7.17 15.63
CA ILE A 89 -0.04 6.29 16.79
C ILE A 89 -1.36 5.69 17.26
N GLU A 90 -2.43 6.49 17.31
CA GLU A 90 -3.76 5.99 17.66
C GLU A 90 -4.24 4.92 16.68
N GLU A 91 -4.09 5.15 15.38
CA GLU A 91 -4.40 4.16 14.33
C GLU A 91 -3.52 2.90 14.45
N SER A 92 -2.23 3.07 14.76
CA SER A 92 -1.31 1.95 14.98
C SER A 92 -1.74 1.07 16.16
N VAL A 93 -2.14 1.67 17.28
CA VAL A 93 -2.66 0.92 18.44
C VAL A 93 -3.96 0.20 18.08
N LYS A 94 -4.91 0.89 17.43
CA LYS A 94 -6.16 0.27 16.96
C LYS A 94 -5.90 -0.94 16.06
N LEU A 95 -4.91 -0.86 15.17
CA LEU A 95 -4.54 -1.96 14.28
C LEU A 95 -3.97 -3.15 15.06
N LEU A 96 -3.05 -2.89 15.99
CA LEU A 96 -2.44 -3.93 16.83
C LEU A 96 -3.50 -4.67 17.66
N GLU A 97 -4.45 -3.95 18.25
CA GLU A 97 -5.54 -4.54 19.02
C GLU A 97 -6.48 -5.38 18.14
N PHE A 98 -6.83 -4.87 16.95
CA PHE A 98 -7.63 -5.60 15.97
C PHE A 98 -6.93 -6.90 15.53
N GLN A 99 -5.64 -6.82 15.20
CA GLN A 99 -4.82 -7.97 14.81
C GLN A 99 -4.66 -8.98 15.95
N SER A 100 -4.49 -8.53 17.19
CA SER A 100 -4.40 -9.42 18.35
C SER A 100 -5.68 -10.24 18.52
N LYS A 101 -6.85 -9.59 18.46
CA LYS A 101 -8.15 -10.28 18.53
C LYS A 101 -8.32 -11.31 17.41
N LEU A 102 -7.94 -10.95 16.18
CA LEU A 102 -7.98 -11.88 15.05
C LEU A 102 -7.05 -13.08 15.25
N GLN A 103 -5.82 -12.83 15.73
CA GLN A 103 -4.84 -13.86 15.98
C GLN A 103 -5.30 -14.84 17.06
N ASP A 104 -5.95 -14.35 18.12
CA ASP A 104 -6.50 -15.19 19.18
C ASP A 104 -7.67 -16.05 18.70
N GLN A 105 -8.54 -15.50 17.87
CA GLN A 105 -9.71 -16.20 17.31
C GLN A 105 -9.33 -17.22 16.24
N LEU A 106 -8.44 -16.86 15.32
CA LEU A 106 -8.13 -17.64 14.12
C LEU A 106 -6.88 -18.51 14.27
N LYS A 107 -6.13 -18.35 15.37
CA LYS A 107 -4.85 -19.03 15.64
C LYS A 107 -3.84 -18.88 14.50
N LYS A 108 -3.81 -17.70 13.88
CA LYS A 108 -2.91 -17.33 12.77
C LYS A 108 -2.18 -16.03 13.10
N LYS A 109 -0.98 -15.85 12.55
CA LYS A 109 -0.21 -14.62 12.73
C LYS A 109 -0.87 -13.47 11.98
N PHE A 110 -1.21 -12.41 12.70
CA PHE A 110 -1.74 -11.14 12.16
C PHE A 110 -1.00 -9.92 12.73
N VAL A 111 -0.52 -9.99 13.97
CA VAL A 111 0.15 -8.87 14.64
C VAL A 111 1.40 -8.45 13.86
N ASN A 112 1.58 -7.14 13.71
CA ASN A 112 2.68 -6.46 12.98
C ASN A 112 2.53 -6.41 11.45
N LEU A 113 1.41 -6.87 10.90
CA LEU A 113 1.13 -6.63 9.48
C LEU A 113 0.74 -5.16 9.25
N SER A 114 1.00 -4.65 8.05
CA SER A 114 0.44 -3.37 7.66
C SER A 114 -1.09 -3.49 7.51
N VAL A 115 -1.80 -2.36 7.46
CA VAL A 115 -3.24 -2.34 7.16
C VAL A 115 -3.53 -3.07 5.84
N THR A 116 -2.67 -2.89 4.83
CA THR A 116 -2.84 -3.52 3.50
C THR A 116 -2.56 -5.01 3.54
N ASP A 117 -1.52 -5.46 4.24
CA ASP A 117 -1.19 -6.89 4.37
C ASP A 117 -2.24 -7.62 5.21
N THR A 118 -2.77 -6.95 6.25
CA THR A 118 -3.90 -7.46 7.04
C THR A 118 -5.13 -7.63 6.16
N LEU A 119 -5.46 -6.62 5.34
CA LEU A 119 -6.57 -6.69 4.39
C LEU A 119 -6.38 -7.85 3.40
N TYR A 120 -5.18 -7.96 2.81
CA TYR A 120 -4.84 -9.03 1.88
C TYR A 120 -5.05 -10.41 2.52
N GLN A 121 -4.52 -10.61 3.73
CA GLN A 121 -4.64 -11.89 4.43
C GLN A 121 -6.08 -12.22 4.83
N LEU A 122 -6.88 -11.23 5.24
CA LEU A 122 -8.31 -11.42 5.53
C LEU A 122 -9.09 -11.84 4.28
N LEU A 123 -8.88 -11.15 3.16
CA LEU A 123 -9.52 -11.47 1.88
C LEU A 123 -9.11 -12.86 1.38
N ASN A 124 -7.81 -13.19 1.47
CA ASN A 124 -7.27 -14.49 1.03
C ASN A 124 -7.83 -15.66 1.85
N GLN A 125 -8.31 -15.41 3.07
CA GLN A 125 -8.96 -16.40 3.92
C GLN A 125 -10.49 -16.40 3.81
N GLY A 126 -11.07 -15.59 2.91
CA GLY A 126 -12.52 -15.47 2.76
C GLY A 126 -13.22 -14.73 3.92
N LEU A 127 -12.47 -14.06 4.79
CA LEU A 127 -12.99 -13.33 5.96
C LEU A 127 -13.53 -11.95 5.57
N ASN A 128 -14.51 -11.95 4.66
CA ASN A 128 -15.05 -10.75 4.03
C ASN A 128 -15.65 -9.74 5.01
N LYS A 129 -16.26 -10.20 6.11
CA LYS A 129 -16.84 -9.33 7.15
C LYS A 129 -15.76 -8.53 7.87
N GLN A 130 -14.69 -9.22 8.29
CA GLN A 130 -13.54 -8.61 8.96
C GLN A 130 -12.77 -7.68 8.02
N ALA A 131 -12.63 -8.06 6.74
CA ALA A 131 -11.99 -7.22 5.72
C ALA A 131 -12.75 -5.90 5.50
N GLU A 132 -14.09 -5.95 5.45
CA GLU A 132 -14.91 -4.74 5.31
C GLU A 132 -14.93 -3.89 6.59
N GLN A 133 -14.87 -4.50 7.77
CA GLN A 133 -14.68 -3.77 9.03
C GLN A 133 -13.35 -2.99 9.03
N LEU A 134 -12.24 -3.67 8.71
CA LEU A 134 -10.91 -3.05 8.62
C LEU A 134 -10.90 -1.91 7.60
N ARG A 135 -11.54 -2.10 6.45
CA ARG A 135 -11.66 -1.06 5.41
C ARG A 135 -12.33 0.21 5.94
N LYS A 136 -13.42 0.07 6.70
CA LYS A 136 -14.15 1.21 7.28
C LYS A 136 -13.35 1.88 8.39
N ASP A 137 -12.80 1.10 9.32
CA ASP A 137 -12.10 1.62 10.49
C ASP A 137 -10.84 2.42 10.12
N PHE A 138 -10.15 1.99 9.05
CA PHE A 138 -8.93 2.65 8.56
C PHE A 138 -9.17 3.50 7.31
N SER A 139 -10.43 3.75 6.94
CA SER A 139 -10.81 4.55 5.77
C SER A 139 -10.02 4.17 4.50
N ILE A 140 -9.84 2.86 4.27
CA ILE A 140 -9.03 2.37 3.15
C ILE A 140 -9.71 2.84 1.85
N PRO A 141 -8.98 3.59 0.98
CA PRO A 141 -9.57 4.10 -0.25
C PRO A 141 -10.16 2.99 -1.12
N ASP A 142 -11.31 3.27 -1.73
CA ASP A 142 -12.01 2.31 -2.60
C ASP A 142 -11.08 1.74 -3.67
N SER A 143 -10.28 2.58 -4.32
CA SER A 143 -9.30 2.12 -5.31
C SER A 143 -8.32 1.09 -4.74
N ARG A 144 -7.79 1.30 -3.53
CA ARG A 144 -6.85 0.39 -2.85
C ARG A 144 -7.50 -0.94 -2.51
N TYR A 145 -8.72 -0.90 -1.97
CA TYR A 145 -9.49 -2.09 -1.65
C TYR A 145 -9.75 -2.93 -2.91
N TRP A 146 -10.17 -2.30 -3.99
CA TRP A 146 -10.46 -3.00 -5.25
C TRP A 146 -9.22 -3.64 -5.86
N TRP A 147 -8.08 -2.94 -5.91
CA TRP A 147 -6.81 -3.53 -6.37
C TRP A 147 -6.44 -4.76 -5.54
N THR A 148 -6.52 -4.65 -4.21
CA THR A 148 -6.17 -5.74 -3.30
C THR A 148 -7.11 -6.94 -3.48
N LYS A 149 -8.43 -6.71 -3.56
CA LYS A 149 -9.42 -7.76 -3.72
C LYS A 149 -9.30 -8.47 -5.07
N ILE A 150 -9.06 -7.75 -6.16
CA ILE A 150 -8.84 -8.34 -7.49
C ILE A 150 -7.58 -9.23 -7.47
N GLU A 151 -6.47 -8.72 -6.90
CA GLU A 151 -5.22 -9.48 -6.82
C GLU A 151 -5.39 -10.78 -6.01
N VAL A 152 -6.10 -10.70 -4.87
CA VAL A 152 -6.41 -11.88 -4.04
C VAL A 152 -7.29 -12.88 -4.79
N LEU A 153 -8.40 -12.44 -5.39
CA LEU A 153 -9.31 -13.34 -6.11
C LEU A 153 -8.63 -14.01 -7.30
N GLY A 154 -7.73 -13.28 -7.98
CA GLY A 154 -6.89 -13.85 -9.03
C GLY A 154 -5.89 -14.88 -8.49
N SER A 155 -5.21 -14.59 -7.37
CA SER A 155 -4.21 -15.50 -6.80
C SER A 155 -4.84 -16.78 -6.24
N THR A 156 -6.05 -16.69 -5.68
CA THR A 156 -6.83 -17.85 -5.23
C THR A 156 -7.58 -18.55 -6.36
N ARG A 157 -7.57 -17.98 -7.58
CA ARG A 157 -8.32 -18.45 -8.76
C ARG A 157 -9.83 -18.55 -8.52
N ASP A 158 -10.37 -17.70 -7.64
CA ASP A 158 -11.80 -17.60 -7.38
C ASP A 158 -12.46 -16.70 -8.43
N TRP A 159 -12.57 -17.26 -9.65
CA TRP A 159 -13.11 -16.56 -10.82
C TRP A 159 -14.59 -16.24 -10.68
N ASP A 160 -15.34 -17.09 -9.99
CA ASP A 160 -16.78 -16.89 -9.76
C ASP A 160 -17.03 -15.67 -8.88
N GLU A 161 -16.28 -15.52 -7.78
CA GLU A 161 -16.38 -14.34 -6.93
C GLU A 161 -15.78 -13.11 -7.60
N LEU A 162 -14.74 -13.25 -8.44
CA LEU A 162 -14.25 -12.14 -9.27
C LEU A 162 -15.33 -11.61 -10.22
N GLU A 163 -16.08 -12.51 -10.86
CA GLU A 163 -17.16 -12.14 -11.75
C GLU A 163 -18.29 -11.44 -10.99
N ARG A 164 -18.70 -11.99 -9.83
CA ARG A 164 -19.69 -11.36 -8.94
C ARG A 164 -19.22 -9.98 -8.48
N PHE A 165 -17.96 -9.85 -8.09
CA PHE A 165 -17.38 -8.59 -7.65
C PHE A 165 -17.40 -7.54 -8.77
N SER A 166 -17.08 -7.93 -10.00
CA SER A 166 -17.15 -7.06 -11.19
C SER A 166 -18.56 -6.52 -11.51
N LYS A 167 -19.60 -7.18 -10.98
CA LYS A 167 -21.02 -6.81 -11.19
C LYS A 167 -21.62 -6.08 -10.00
N SER A 168 -20.95 -6.12 -8.84
CA SER A 168 -21.49 -5.58 -7.58
C SER A 168 -21.68 -4.06 -7.60
N LYS A 169 -20.71 -3.32 -8.13
CA LYS A 169 -20.71 -1.86 -8.29
C LYS A 169 -19.80 -1.49 -9.47
N LYS A 170 -19.92 -0.25 -9.97
CA LYS A 170 -18.97 0.27 -10.97
C LYS A 170 -17.57 0.35 -10.36
N SER A 171 -16.59 -0.30 -11.01
CA SER A 171 -15.21 -0.30 -10.55
C SER A 171 -14.61 1.12 -10.55
N PRO A 172 -14.08 1.63 -9.42
CA PRO A 172 -13.40 2.92 -9.35
C PRO A 172 -12.05 2.91 -10.07
N ILE A 173 -11.52 1.72 -10.38
CA ILE A 173 -10.23 1.52 -11.06
C ILE A 173 -10.41 0.99 -12.49
N GLY A 174 -11.65 0.97 -12.99
CA GLY A 174 -11.99 0.39 -14.29
C GLY A 174 -11.91 -1.15 -14.30
N TYR A 175 -11.98 -1.73 -15.51
CA TYR A 175 -12.01 -3.19 -15.71
C TYR A 175 -10.70 -3.75 -16.28
N GLU A 176 -9.72 -2.88 -16.58
CA GLU A 176 -8.38 -3.31 -16.98
C GLU A 176 -7.72 -4.20 -15.91
N PRO A 177 -7.80 -3.87 -14.60
CA PRO A 177 -7.21 -4.70 -13.55
C PRO A 177 -7.79 -6.12 -13.49
N PHE A 178 -9.09 -6.26 -13.77
CA PHE A 178 -9.75 -7.57 -13.82
C PHE A 178 -9.22 -8.42 -14.97
N ALA A 179 -9.04 -7.82 -16.16
CA ALA A 179 -8.47 -8.55 -17.29
C ALA A 179 -6.99 -8.90 -17.04
N GLU A 180 -6.21 -7.97 -16.49
CA GLU A 180 -4.79 -8.19 -16.20
C GLU A 180 -4.56 -9.30 -15.18
N VAL A 181 -5.39 -9.38 -14.13
CA VAL A 181 -5.27 -10.47 -13.14
C VAL A 181 -5.61 -11.83 -13.76
N CYS A 182 -6.60 -11.89 -14.65
CA CYS A 182 -6.94 -13.12 -15.37
C CYS A 182 -5.82 -13.56 -16.31
N ILE A 183 -5.17 -12.62 -17.00
CA ILE A 183 -3.97 -12.90 -17.82
C ILE A 183 -2.84 -13.43 -16.94
N LYS A 184 -2.57 -12.75 -15.82
CA LYS A 184 -1.48 -13.09 -14.88
C LYS A 184 -1.57 -14.52 -14.35
N TYR A 185 -2.78 -14.99 -14.03
CA TYR A 185 -3.01 -16.34 -13.50
C TYR A 185 -3.56 -17.34 -14.53
N GLY A 186 -3.54 -16.98 -15.82
CA GLY A 186 -3.72 -17.92 -16.94
C GLY A 186 -5.16 -18.31 -17.29
N ASN A 187 -6.16 -17.48 -16.97
CA ASN A 187 -7.56 -17.76 -17.35
C ASN A 187 -8.00 -16.90 -18.55
N SER A 188 -7.66 -17.35 -19.77
CA SER A 188 -7.98 -16.64 -21.01
C SER A 188 -9.48 -16.51 -21.31
N ALA A 189 -10.31 -17.46 -20.83
CA ALA A 189 -11.75 -17.39 -21.02
C ALA A 189 -12.38 -16.25 -20.21
N GLU A 190 -11.89 -16.05 -18.99
CA GLU A 190 -12.37 -15.01 -18.09
C GLU A 190 -11.95 -13.60 -18.55
N VAL A 191 -10.77 -13.48 -19.19
CA VAL A 191 -10.26 -12.22 -19.76
C VAL A 191 -11.27 -11.57 -20.71
N GLU A 192 -11.91 -12.34 -21.58
CA GLU A 192 -12.85 -11.84 -22.60
C GLU A 192 -14.05 -11.12 -21.95
N LYS A 193 -14.53 -11.59 -20.79
CA LYS A 193 -15.64 -10.97 -20.05
C LYS A 193 -15.32 -9.55 -19.60
N TYR A 194 -14.06 -9.31 -19.22
CA TYR A 194 -13.63 -8.01 -18.69
C TYR A 194 -13.14 -7.06 -19.78
N ILE A 195 -12.49 -7.57 -20.83
CA ILE A 195 -12.02 -6.73 -21.94
C ILE A 195 -13.19 -6.00 -22.62
N LEU A 196 -14.36 -6.66 -22.78
CA LEU A 196 -15.54 -6.02 -23.35
C LEU A 196 -16.05 -4.81 -22.53
N LYS A 197 -15.68 -4.72 -21.24
CA LYS A 197 -16.00 -3.58 -20.37
C LYS A 197 -14.92 -2.49 -20.39
N VAL A 198 -13.75 -2.75 -20.98
CA VAL A 198 -12.66 -1.78 -21.14
C VAL A 198 -12.93 -0.90 -22.37
N PRO A 199 -12.64 0.41 -22.35
CA PRO A 199 -12.72 1.27 -23.53
C PRO A 199 -11.86 0.75 -24.69
N LEU A 200 -12.35 0.84 -25.93
CA LEU A 200 -11.71 0.28 -27.14
C LEU A 200 -10.22 0.66 -27.26
N GLU A 201 -9.89 1.93 -26.98
CA GLU A 201 -8.53 2.47 -27.02
C GLU A 201 -7.53 1.69 -26.15
N LYS A 202 -8.00 1.13 -25.03
CA LYS A 202 -7.19 0.40 -24.05
C LYS A 202 -7.18 -1.11 -24.30
N ARG A 203 -8.17 -1.65 -25.04
CA ARG A 203 -8.27 -3.08 -25.33
C ARG A 203 -7.08 -3.63 -26.11
N VAL A 204 -6.52 -2.84 -27.04
CA VAL A 204 -5.34 -3.26 -27.83
C VAL A 204 -4.18 -3.67 -26.93
N LYS A 205 -3.89 -2.87 -25.89
CA LYS A 205 -2.81 -3.16 -24.93
C LYS A 205 -3.09 -4.44 -24.14
N ILE A 206 -4.33 -4.69 -23.76
CA ILE A 206 -4.71 -5.88 -22.98
C ILE A 206 -4.67 -7.14 -23.85
N TYR A 207 -5.23 -7.12 -25.06
CA TYR A 207 -5.14 -8.26 -25.99
C TYR A 207 -3.69 -8.58 -26.37
N SER A 208 -2.86 -7.55 -26.49
CA SER A 208 -1.43 -7.71 -26.68
C SER A 208 -0.72 -8.34 -25.47
N LYS A 209 -1.23 -8.13 -24.24
CA LYS A 209 -0.73 -8.80 -23.03
C LYS A 209 -1.26 -10.24 -22.92
N SER A 210 -2.48 -10.53 -23.37
CA SER A 210 -3.04 -11.88 -23.38
C SER A 210 -2.49 -12.77 -24.51
N GLY A 211 -1.68 -12.21 -25.41
CA GLY A 211 -1.11 -12.92 -26.56
C GLY A 211 -2.07 -13.05 -27.75
N ASN A 212 -3.29 -12.50 -27.65
CA ASN A 212 -4.26 -12.51 -28.75
C ASN A 212 -4.03 -11.31 -29.69
N PHE A 213 -2.94 -11.38 -30.43
CA PHE A 213 -2.52 -10.31 -31.34
C PHE A 213 -3.46 -10.14 -32.55
N GLU A 214 -4.19 -11.18 -32.96
CA GLU A 214 -5.17 -11.08 -34.05
C GLU A 214 -6.31 -10.12 -33.69
N LYS A 215 -6.98 -10.35 -32.54
CA LYS A 215 -8.00 -9.42 -32.03
C LYS A 215 -7.45 -8.04 -31.74
N ALA A 216 -6.19 -7.95 -31.26
CA ALA A 216 -5.54 -6.66 -31.03
C ALA A 216 -5.41 -5.85 -32.32
N CYS A 217 -5.06 -6.49 -33.44
CA CYS A 217 -4.94 -5.84 -34.75
C CYS A 217 -6.30 -5.37 -35.29
N GLU A 218 -7.34 -6.20 -35.14
CA GLU A 218 -8.69 -5.87 -35.58
C GLU A 218 -9.23 -4.63 -34.86
N ILE A 219 -9.03 -4.54 -33.55
CA ILE A 219 -9.45 -3.37 -32.75
C ILE A 219 -8.60 -2.13 -33.08
N ALA A 220 -7.30 -2.30 -33.32
CA ALA A 220 -6.44 -1.19 -33.74
C ALA A 220 -6.89 -0.61 -35.10
N PHE A 221 -7.35 -1.47 -36.01
CA PHE A 221 -7.93 -1.06 -37.28
C PHE A 221 -9.31 -0.39 -37.11
N GLU A 222 -10.20 -0.96 -36.30
CA GLU A 222 -11.53 -0.40 -35.99
C GLU A 222 -11.44 0.99 -35.36
N THR A 223 -10.48 1.18 -34.45
CA THR A 223 -10.19 2.47 -33.82
C THR A 223 -9.39 3.44 -34.70
N LYS A 224 -9.04 3.03 -35.93
CA LYS A 224 -8.23 3.80 -36.90
C LYS A 224 -6.92 4.31 -36.30
N SER A 225 -6.35 3.59 -35.33
CA SER A 225 -5.17 4.02 -34.59
C SER A 225 -3.90 3.46 -35.23
N LEU A 226 -3.24 4.28 -36.05
CA LEU A 226 -1.92 3.97 -36.62
C LEU A 226 -0.88 3.70 -35.54
N ASP A 227 -0.92 4.43 -34.42
CA ASP A 227 0.00 4.25 -33.30
C ASP A 227 -0.12 2.86 -32.67
N ASN A 228 -1.35 2.38 -32.47
CA ASN A 228 -1.58 1.03 -31.95
C ASN A 228 -1.11 -0.05 -32.93
N LEU A 229 -1.30 0.14 -34.24
CA LEU A 229 -0.76 -0.75 -35.27
C LEU A 229 0.78 -0.74 -35.30
N ASN A 230 1.40 0.42 -35.06
CA ASN A 230 2.86 0.56 -34.93
C ASN A 230 3.40 -0.17 -33.70
N PHE A 231 2.75 0.01 -32.55
CA PHE A 231 3.06 -0.72 -31.33
C PHE A 231 2.97 -2.24 -31.52
N LEU A 232 1.91 -2.73 -32.16
CA LEU A 232 1.73 -4.17 -32.41
C LEU A 232 2.77 -4.73 -33.39
N SER A 233 3.17 -3.96 -34.41
CA SER A 233 4.17 -4.38 -35.37
C SER A 233 5.54 -4.63 -34.73
N VAL A 234 5.97 -3.73 -33.83
CA VAL A 234 7.23 -3.91 -33.09
C VAL A 234 7.14 -5.16 -32.21
N LYS A 235 6.02 -5.35 -31.53
CA LYS A 235 5.83 -6.47 -30.60
C LYS A 235 5.66 -7.82 -31.29
N CYS A 236 5.18 -7.84 -32.54
CA CYS A 236 4.98 -9.05 -33.34
C CYS A 236 6.08 -9.25 -34.40
N ALA A 237 7.27 -8.66 -34.24
CA ALA A 237 8.33 -8.70 -35.25
C ALA A 237 8.71 -10.13 -35.71
N SER A 238 8.56 -11.14 -34.83
CA SER A 238 8.82 -12.54 -35.14
C SER A 238 7.66 -13.27 -35.82
N ASN A 239 6.45 -12.70 -35.85
CA ASN A 239 5.25 -13.34 -36.38
C ASN A 239 4.84 -12.76 -37.74
N LYS A 240 5.38 -13.36 -38.82
CA LYS A 240 5.19 -12.92 -40.20
C LYS A 240 3.71 -12.78 -40.60
N ARG A 241 2.86 -13.73 -40.20
CA ARG A 241 1.41 -13.74 -40.52
C ARG A 241 0.69 -12.52 -39.94
N ILE A 242 1.03 -12.14 -38.71
CA ILE A 242 0.41 -10.99 -38.05
C ILE A 242 0.93 -9.69 -38.63
N LEU A 243 2.22 -9.62 -38.97
CA LEU A 243 2.81 -8.45 -39.64
C LEU A 243 2.19 -8.17 -41.01
N GLU A 244 1.94 -9.20 -41.82
CA GLU A 244 1.25 -9.06 -43.11
C GLU A 244 -0.14 -8.46 -42.92
N ARG A 245 -0.88 -8.90 -41.90
CA ARG A 245 -2.20 -8.39 -41.59
C ARG A 245 -2.18 -6.94 -41.08
N ILE A 246 -1.22 -6.59 -40.22
CA ILE A 246 -1.00 -5.20 -39.77
C ILE A 246 -0.70 -4.30 -40.96
N ASN A 247 0.18 -4.73 -41.88
CA ASN A 247 0.53 -3.95 -43.06
C ASN A 247 -0.67 -3.76 -43.99
N SER A 248 -1.48 -4.80 -44.19
CA SER A 248 -2.74 -4.69 -44.95
C SER A 248 -3.69 -3.65 -44.34
N TYR A 249 -3.89 -3.69 -43.02
CA TYR A 249 -4.71 -2.70 -42.31
C TYR A 249 -4.17 -1.28 -42.40
N ARG A 250 -2.85 -1.09 -42.33
CA ARG A 250 -2.22 0.22 -42.54
C ARG A 250 -2.50 0.78 -43.92
N SER A 251 -2.28 -0.02 -44.97
CA SER A 251 -2.54 0.41 -46.35
C SER A 251 -4.00 0.81 -46.57
N GLN A 252 -4.95 0.07 -45.98
CA GLN A 252 -6.38 0.38 -46.06
C GLN A 252 -6.77 1.67 -45.32
N LEU A 253 -6.11 2.00 -44.21
CA LEU A 253 -6.35 3.25 -43.48
C LEU A 253 -5.78 4.46 -44.23
N ILE A 254 -4.62 4.30 -44.87
CA ILE A 254 -3.97 5.36 -45.65
C ILE A 254 -4.76 5.66 -46.94
N GLN A 255 -5.32 4.64 -47.60
CA GLN A 255 -6.13 4.81 -48.81
C GLN A 255 -7.51 5.43 -48.57
N LYS A 256 -7.96 5.53 -47.31
CA LYS A 256 -9.27 6.07 -46.92
C LYS A 256 -9.20 7.47 -46.28
N GLN A 257 -8.00 8.07 -46.20
CA GLN A 257 -7.79 9.48 -45.86
C GLN A 257 -7.77 10.32 -47.14
#